data_AF-A0A258T044-F1
#
_entry.id   AF-A0A258T044-F1
#
_cell.length_a   1.000
_cell.length_b   1.000
_cell.length_c   1.000
_cell.angle_alpha   90.00
_cell.angle_beta   90.00
_cell.angle_gamma   90.00
#
_symmetry.space_group_name_H-M   'P 1'
#
loop_
_entity.id
_entity.type
_entity.pdbx_description
1 polymer ?
#
loop_
_entity_poly.entity_id
_entity_poly.type
_entity_poly.pdbx_seq_one_letter_code
_entity_poly.pdbx_strand_id
1 'polypeptide(L)'
;GRVLVIGFGRFGQIVSQCLLAEGVGVTIIDNDVEMIQSAGRFGVHIYYGDGTRLDVLRAAGADQAEVIAVCVDDREAADRIVDIVQANMPNARLHVRAFDRVHAMALLRKSVAYEMRETLESAFAFGGRTLEALGVDQETVAALVADVRARDRQRLELQVQEGLYAGIELAGQKVEPEPLTDPNKPAKPLNPEAQDVLAHETEFSG
;
A
#
# COMPACT_ATOMS: atom_id res chain seq x y z
N GLY A 1 12.48 -6.64 -22.52
CA GLY A 1 12.93 -6.15 -21.21
C GLY A 1 13.42 -7.30 -20.36
N ARG A 2 14.46 -7.10 -19.55
CA ARG A 2 14.88 -8.05 -18.49
C ARG A 2 14.53 -7.49 -17.13
N VAL A 3 13.80 -8.27 -16.34
CA VAL A 3 13.39 -7.89 -14.98
C VAL A 3 13.99 -8.86 -13.97
N LEU A 4 14.63 -8.31 -12.94
CA LEU A 4 15.04 -9.05 -11.76
C LEU A 4 14.01 -8.80 -10.64
N VAL A 5 13.38 -9.86 -10.14
CA VAL A 5 12.45 -9.81 -9.00
C VAL A 5 13.18 -10.31 -7.75
N ILE A 6 13.13 -9.56 -6.67
CA ILE A 6 13.76 -9.92 -5.39
C ILE A 6 12.66 -10.14 -4.36
N GLY A 7 12.47 -11.39 -3.95
CA GLY A 7 11.34 -11.85 -3.16
C GLY A 7 10.22 -12.43 -4.03
N PHE A 8 9.95 -13.72 -3.85
CA PHE A 8 8.98 -14.56 -4.53
C PHE A 8 7.89 -15.10 -3.58
N GLY A 9 7.59 -14.32 -2.54
CA GLY A 9 6.37 -14.51 -1.76
C GLY A 9 5.11 -14.09 -2.54
N ARG A 10 3.99 -13.92 -1.82
CA ARG A 10 2.66 -13.58 -2.40
C ARG A 10 2.70 -12.41 -3.39
N PHE A 11 3.41 -11.34 -3.05
CA PHE A 11 3.50 -10.16 -3.91
C PHE A 11 4.34 -10.43 -5.17
N GLY A 12 5.55 -10.98 -4.99
CA GLY A 12 6.46 -11.30 -6.09
C GLY A 12 5.88 -12.30 -7.09
N GLN A 13 5.13 -13.31 -6.61
CA GLN A 13 4.45 -14.28 -7.47
C GLN A 13 3.45 -13.61 -8.42
N ILE A 14 2.61 -12.71 -7.92
CA ILE A 14 1.64 -11.98 -8.76
C ILE A 14 2.35 -11.05 -9.75
N VAL A 15 3.39 -10.34 -9.29
CA VAL A 15 4.21 -9.49 -10.18
C VAL A 15 4.84 -10.33 -11.30
N SER A 16 5.44 -11.47 -10.97
CA SER A 16 6.03 -12.37 -11.97
C SER A 16 4.98 -12.91 -12.94
N GLN A 17 3.78 -13.27 -12.48
CA GLN A 17 2.70 -13.73 -13.37
C GLN A 17 2.31 -12.67 -14.40
N CYS A 18 2.18 -11.40 -14.00
CA CYS A 18 1.89 -10.31 -14.94
C CYS A 18 2.99 -10.15 -16.00
N LEU A 19 4.25 -10.24 -15.59
CA LEU A 19 5.41 -10.10 -16.51
C LEU A 19 5.51 -11.29 -17.48
N LEU A 20 5.32 -12.51 -16.96
CA LEU A 20 5.38 -13.73 -17.75
C LEU A 20 4.23 -13.83 -18.75
N ALA A 21 3.04 -13.32 -18.42
CA ALA A 21 1.91 -13.27 -19.33
C ALA A 21 2.21 -12.47 -20.62
N GLU A 22 3.14 -11.51 -20.55
CA GLU A 22 3.59 -10.72 -21.69
C GLU A 22 4.92 -11.23 -22.29
N GLY A 23 5.40 -12.41 -21.86
CA GLY A 23 6.65 -13.00 -22.35
C GLY A 23 7.91 -12.22 -21.94
N VAL A 24 7.84 -11.40 -20.90
CA VAL A 24 9.01 -10.68 -20.37
C VAL A 24 9.94 -11.68 -19.68
N GLY A 25 11.25 -11.55 -19.92
CA GLY A 25 12.26 -12.37 -19.26
C GLY A 25 12.38 -12.00 -17.78
N VAL A 26 12.05 -12.94 -16.90
CA VAL A 26 12.07 -12.76 -15.44
C VAL A 26 13.14 -13.66 -14.81
N THR A 27 14.02 -13.04 -14.04
CA THR A 27 14.93 -13.71 -13.11
C THR A 27 14.51 -13.38 -11.69
N ILE A 28 14.60 -14.34 -10.78
CA ILE A 28 14.06 -14.22 -9.43
C ILE A 28 15.14 -14.58 -8.39
N ILE A 29 15.25 -13.80 -7.33
CA ILE A 29 16.01 -14.15 -6.11
C ILE A 29 15.01 -14.39 -4.97
N ASP A 30 15.17 -15.49 -4.26
CA ASP A 30 14.44 -15.74 -3.01
C ASP A 30 15.30 -16.54 -2.01
N ASN A 31 15.01 -16.39 -0.72
CA ASN A 31 15.72 -17.06 0.37
C ASN A 31 14.93 -18.21 1.00
N ASP A 32 13.72 -18.49 0.51
CA ASP A 32 12.86 -19.60 0.89
C ASP A 32 12.99 -20.74 -0.14
N VAL A 33 13.39 -21.92 0.36
CA VAL A 33 13.59 -23.12 -0.45
C VAL A 33 12.27 -23.64 -1.03
N GLU A 34 11.14 -23.44 -0.37
CA GLU A 34 9.83 -23.87 -0.85
C GLU A 34 9.41 -23.08 -2.11
N MET A 35 9.83 -21.82 -2.19
CA MET A 35 9.55 -20.95 -3.33
C MET A 35 10.27 -21.40 -4.60
N ILE A 36 11.44 -22.05 -4.48
CA ILE A 36 12.19 -22.63 -5.61
C ILE A 36 11.37 -23.71 -6.32
N GLN A 37 10.74 -24.61 -5.56
CA GLN A 37 9.97 -25.71 -6.11
C GLN A 37 8.73 -25.21 -6.86
N SER A 38 8.13 -24.15 -6.34
CA SER A 38 6.98 -23.49 -6.97
C SER A 38 7.39 -22.79 -8.27
N ALA A 39 8.52 -22.07 -8.27
CA ALA A 39 9.01 -21.32 -9.42
C ALA A 39 9.45 -22.19 -10.60
N GLY A 40 10.00 -23.38 -10.34
CA GLY A 40 10.39 -24.33 -11.39
C GLY A 40 9.23 -24.72 -12.32
N ARG A 41 7.98 -24.57 -11.87
CA ARG A 41 6.77 -24.82 -12.68
C ARG A 41 6.45 -23.70 -13.66
N PHE A 42 6.96 -22.49 -13.42
CA PHE A 42 6.67 -21.29 -14.21
C PHE A 42 7.72 -20.98 -15.28
N GLY A 43 8.75 -21.83 -15.42
CA GLY A 43 9.80 -21.64 -16.44
C GLY A 43 10.74 -20.45 -16.17
N VAL A 44 10.74 -19.91 -14.94
CA VAL A 44 11.60 -18.80 -14.52
C VAL A 44 12.94 -19.28 -14.00
N HIS A 45 13.96 -18.46 -14.16
CA HIS A 45 15.27 -18.71 -13.57
C HIS A 45 15.27 -18.19 -12.12
N ILE A 46 15.35 -19.11 -11.15
CA ILE A 46 15.43 -18.78 -9.73
C ILE A 46 16.85 -18.94 -9.21
N TYR A 47 17.27 -17.94 -8.43
CA TYR A 47 18.48 -17.94 -7.63
C TYR A 47 18.07 -18.04 -6.16
N TYR A 48 18.57 -19.07 -5.48
CA TYR A 48 18.45 -19.15 -4.04
C TYR A 48 19.54 -18.29 -3.40
N GLY A 49 19.15 -17.30 -2.61
CA GLY A 49 20.10 -16.45 -1.93
C GLY A 49 19.47 -15.25 -1.23
N ASP A 50 20.29 -14.59 -0.43
CA ASP A 50 19.92 -13.36 0.25
C ASP A 50 20.06 -12.17 -0.72
N GLY A 51 18.92 -11.60 -1.10
CA GLY A 51 18.84 -10.43 -1.99
C GLY A 51 19.51 -9.17 -1.43
N THR A 52 19.82 -9.11 -0.14
CA THR A 52 20.55 -8.00 0.49
C THR A 52 22.07 -8.07 0.26
N ARG A 53 22.56 -9.05 -0.53
CA ARG A 53 23.97 -9.19 -0.85
C ARG A 53 24.29 -8.83 -2.30
N LEU A 54 25.28 -7.97 -2.49
CA LEU A 54 25.71 -7.52 -3.82
C LEU A 54 26.19 -8.65 -4.74
N ASP A 55 26.89 -9.65 -4.19
CA ASP A 55 27.37 -10.80 -4.97
C ASP A 55 26.21 -11.68 -5.48
N VAL A 56 25.18 -11.87 -4.66
CA VAL A 56 23.94 -12.57 -5.06
C VAL A 56 23.20 -11.79 -6.16
N LEU A 57 23.05 -10.48 -6.00
CA LEU A 57 22.42 -9.62 -7.00
C LEU A 57 23.13 -9.71 -8.35
N ARG A 58 24.48 -9.63 -8.36
CA ARG A 58 25.28 -9.76 -9.59
C ARG A 58 25.16 -11.15 -10.20
N ALA A 59 25.21 -12.20 -9.40
CA ALA A 59 25.06 -13.57 -9.87
C ALA A 59 23.70 -13.81 -10.56
N ALA A 60 22.66 -13.11 -10.11
CA ALA A 60 21.32 -13.13 -10.70
C ALA A 60 21.14 -12.14 -11.88
N GLY A 61 22.20 -11.48 -12.33
CA GLY A 61 22.17 -10.60 -13.50
C GLY A 61 21.63 -9.19 -13.24
N ALA A 62 21.70 -8.68 -12.00
CA ALA A 62 21.25 -7.33 -11.66
C ALA A 62 21.92 -6.24 -12.52
N ASP A 63 23.20 -6.40 -12.88
CA ASP A 63 23.94 -5.47 -13.74
C ASP A 63 23.30 -5.31 -15.15
N GLN A 64 22.52 -6.30 -15.60
CA GLN A 64 21.89 -6.30 -16.93
C GLN A 64 20.36 -6.12 -16.89
N ALA A 65 19.78 -5.98 -15.70
CA ALA A 65 18.35 -5.78 -15.52
C ALA A 65 17.95 -4.34 -15.90
N GLU A 66 16.89 -4.20 -16.69
CA GLU A 66 16.31 -2.88 -17.00
C GLU A 66 15.44 -2.36 -15.85
N VAL A 67 14.82 -3.30 -15.13
CA VAL A 67 14.01 -3.05 -13.94
C VAL A 67 14.39 -4.06 -12.87
N ILE A 68 14.60 -3.58 -11.65
CA ILE A 68 14.73 -4.41 -10.46
C ILE A 68 13.49 -4.18 -9.60
N ALA A 69 12.68 -5.22 -9.46
CA ALA A 69 11.47 -5.23 -8.65
C ALA A 69 11.77 -5.81 -7.27
N VAL A 70 11.81 -4.95 -6.25
CA VAL A 70 12.02 -5.32 -4.85
C VAL A 70 10.66 -5.65 -4.24
N CYS A 71 10.40 -6.93 -4.03
CA CYS A 71 9.10 -7.49 -3.63
C CYS A 71 9.09 -8.11 -2.22
N VAL A 72 10.21 -8.03 -1.48
CA VAL A 72 10.31 -8.45 -0.08
C VAL A 72 9.34 -7.66 0.82
N ASP A 73 8.86 -8.29 1.89
CA ASP A 73 7.97 -7.67 2.90
C ASP A 73 8.72 -7.01 4.05
N ASP A 74 9.93 -7.47 4.36
CA ASP A 74 10.79 -6.81 5.36
C ASP A 74 11.28 -5.44 4.88
N ARG A 75 10.95 -4.41 5.66
CA ARG A 75 11.25 -3.00 5.33
C ARG A 75 12.74 -2.75 5.26
N GLU A 76 13.49 -3.25 6.23
CA GLU A 76 14.93 -3.01 6.32
C GLU A 76 15.68 -3.71 5.19
N ALA A 77 15.26 -4.92 4.82
CA ALA A 77 15.79 -5.63 3.67
C ALA A 77 15.52 -4.86 2.38
N ALA A 78 14.29 -4.36 2.18
CA ALA A 78 13.96 -3.54 1.02
C ALA A 78 14.86 -2.29 0.93
N ASP A 79 15.04 -1.57 2.04
CA ASP A 79 15.91 -0.41 2.12
C ASP A 79 17.38 -0.75 1.79
N ARG A 80 17.92 -1.84 2.35
CA ARG A 80 19.28 -2.31 2.06
C ARG A 80 19.45 -2.66 0.58
N ILE A 81 18.48 -3.34 -0.02
CA ILE A 81 18.49 -3.70 -1.44
C ILE A 81 18.51 -2.43 -2.30
N VAL A 82 17.64 -1.46 -2.00
CA VAL A 82 17.58 -0.17 -2.71
C VAL A 82 18.94 0.53 -2.66
N ASP A 83 19.55 0.63 -1.47
CA ASP A 83 20.83 1.32 -1.30
C ASP A 83 21.96 0.63 -2.09
N ILE A 84 22.02 -0.71 -2.07
CA ILE A 84 23.00 -1.49 -2.84
C ILE A 84 22.79 -1.31 -4.35
N VAL A 85 21.54 -1.42 -4.82
CA VAL A 85 21.22 -1.31 -6.24
C VAL A 85 21.51 0.09 -6.77
N GLN A 86 21.14 1.14 -6.04
CA GLN A 86 21.45 2.52 -6.46
C GLN A 86 22.95 2.80 -6.50
N ALA A 87 23.72 2.26 -5.56
CA ALA A 87 25.17 2.45 -5.52
C ALA A 87 25.92 1.69 -6.63
N ASN A 88 25.39 0.56 -7.11
CA ASN A 88 26.13 -0.35 -7.99
C ASN A 88 25.52 -0.52 -9.39
N MET A 89 24.21 -0.30 -9.55
CA MET A 89 23.44 -0.58 -10.77
C MET A 89 22.74 0.70 -11.28
N PRO A 90 23.48 1.76 -11.66
CA PRO A 90 22.92 3.07 -11.96
C PRO A 90 21.95 3.09 -13.15
N ASN A 91 21.98 2.06 -14.00
CA ASN A 91 21.12 1.95 -15.18
C ASN A 91 19.79 1.23 -14.89
N ALA A 92 19.66 0.55 -13.75
CA ALA A 92 18.47 -0.21 -13.40
C ALA A 92 17.41 0.70 -12.78
N ARG A 93 16.17 0.61 -13.27
CA ARG A 93 15.03 1.29 -12.62
C ARG A 93 14.53 0.45 -11.44
N LEU A 94 14.45 1.07 -10.27
CA LEU A 94 13.94 0.42 -9.06
C LEU A 94 12.43 0.56 -8.93
N HIS A 95 11.74 -0.58 -8.87
CA HIS A 95 10.34 -0.68 -8.50
C HIS A 95 10.26 -1.36 -7.13
N VAL A 96 9.67 -0.71 -6.13
CA VAL A 96 9.79 -1.16 -4.74
C VAL A 96 8.43 -1.34 -4.08
N ARG A 97 8.19 -2.51 -3.49
CA ARG A 97 7.08 -2.72 -2.57
C ARG A 97 7.32 -1.93 -1.30
N ALA A 98 6.42 -0.98 -1.03
CA ALA A 98 6.39 -0.25 0.22
C ALA A 98 5.44 -0.96 1.21
N PHE A 99 5.88 -1.12 2.45
CA PHE A 99 5.08 -1.72 3.52
C PHE A 99 3.90 -0.82 3.91
N ASP A 100 4.19 0.47 4.11
CA ASP A 100 3.20 1.47 4.50
C ASP A 100 3.50 2.83 3.86
N ARG A 101 2.74 3.85 4.28
CA ARG A 101 2.89 5.22 3.81
C ARG A 101 4.23 5.85 4.20
N VAL A 102 4.72 5.59 5.40
CA VAL A 102 6.00 6.14 5.88
C VAL A 102 7.15 5.55 5.07
N HIS A 103 7.10 4.25 4.79
CA HIS A 103 8.06 3.57 3.93
C HIS A 103 8.00 4.10 2.49
N ALA A 104 6.81 4.28 1.92
CA ALA A 104 6.65 4.88 0.59
C ALA A 104 7.28 6.28 0.51
N MET A 105 7.07 7.13 1.53
CA MET A 105 7.71 8.44 1.61
C MET A 105 9.24 8.35 1.66
N ALA A 106 9.79 7.40 2.42
CA ALA A 106 11.25 7.19 2.49
C ALA A 106 11.82 6.76 1.14
N LEU A 107 11.15 5.83 0.45
CA LEU A 107 11.55 5.36 -0.88
C LEU A 107 11.49 6.49 -1.94
N LEU A 108 10.43 7.30 -1.93
CA LEU A 108 10.31 8.46 -2.82
C LEU A 108 11.42 9.49 -2.59
N ARG A 109 11.84 9.71 -1.34
CA ARG A 109 13.01 10.56 -1.02
C ARG A 109 14.33 9.98 -1.52
N LYS A 110 14.43 8.65 -1.64
CA LYS A 110 15.54 7.98 -2.31
C LYS A 110 15.42 8.01 -3.84
N SER A 111 14.39 8.66 -4.40
CA SER A 111 14.18 8.75 -5.85
C SER A 111 14.08 7.39 -6.54
N VAL A 112 13.45 6.41 -5.89
CA VAL A 112 13.10 5.14 -6.58
C VAL A 112 12.16 5.45 -7.75
N ALA A 113 12.28 4.68 -8.84
CA ALA A 113 11.51 4.97 -10.05
C ALA A 113 10.01 4.70 -9.88
N TYR A 114 9.67 3.75 -9.01
CA TYR A 114 8.28 3.43 -8.67
C TYR A 114 8.19 2.75 -7.31
N GLU A 115 7.13 3.04 -6.58
CA GLU A 115 6.80 2.49 -5.29
C GLU A 115 5.31 2.06 -5.24
N MET A 116 5.00 0.98 -4.53
CA MET A 116 3.62 0.55 -4.31
C MET A 116 3.41 0.14 -2.86
N ARG A 117 2.49 0.81 -2.17
CA ARG A 117 2.00 0.37 -0.86
C ARG A 117 1.27 -0.96 -1.00
N GLU A 118 1.73 -1.97 -0.27
CA GLU A 118 1.34 -3.36 -0.51
C GLU A 118 -0.17 -3.65 -0.40
N THR A 119 -0.90 -2.93 0.45
CA THR A 119 -2.35 -3.15 0.66
C THR A 119 -3.25 -2.13 -0.03
N LEU A 120 -2.68 -1.07 -0.61
CA LEU A 120 -3.44 0.13 -0.98
C LEU A 120 -4.50 -0.16 -2.04
N GLU A 121 -4.09 -0.73 -3.18
CA GLU A 121 -5.02 -1.01 -4.29
C GLU A 121 -6.02 -2.10 -3.92
N SER A 122 -5.61 -3.09 -3.10
CA SER A 122 -6.53 -4.09 -2.56
C SER A 122 -7.59 -3.45 -1.64
N ALA A 123 -7.20 -2.48 -0.81
CA ALA A 123 -8.13 -1.75 0.06
C ALA A 123 -9.12 -0.89 -0.74
N PHE A 124 -8.68 -0.25 -1.83
CA PHE A 124 -9.57 0.46 -2.74
C PHE A 124 -10.58 -0.48 -3.42
N ALA A 125 -10.12 -1.62 -3.92
CA ALA A 125 -11.01 -2.61 -4.52
C ALA A 125 -12.02 -3.16 -3.49
N PHE A 126 -11.56 -3.47 -2.27
CA PHE A 126 -12.43 -3.96 -1.19
C PHE A 126 -13.48 -2.92 -0.77
N GLY A 127 -13.06 -1.66 -0.58
CA GLY A 127 -13.94 -0.55 -0.27
C GLY A 127 -15.00 -0.33 -1.35
N GLY A 128 -14.61 -0.39 -2.63
CA GLY A 128 -15.54 -0.30 -3.75
C GLY A 128 -16.60 -1.40 -3.71
N ARG A 129 -16.20 -2.67 -3.55
CA ARG A 129 -17.15 -3.79 -3.39
C ARG A 129 -18.07 -3.65 -2.18
N THR A 130 -17.57 -3.05 -1.11
CA THR A 130 -18.37 -2.78 0.09
C THR A 130 -19.47 -1.75 -0.19
N LEU A 131 -19.17 -0.69 -0.95
CA LEU A 131 -20.16 0.32 -1.37
C LEU A 131 -21.21 -0.26 -2.32
N GLU A 132 -20.80 -1.11 -3.27
CA GLU A 132 -21.74 -1.81 -4.16
C GLU A 132 -22.73 -2.67 -3.35
N ALA A 133 -22.24 -3.38 -2.32
CA ALA A 133 -23.09 -4.19 -1.44
C ALA A 133 -24.10 -3.36 -0.63
N LEU A 134 -23.83 -2.06 -0.45
CA LEU A 134 -24.74 -1.10 0.19
C LEU A 134 -25.72 -0.44 -0.81
N GLY A 135 -25.68 -0.83 -2.08
CA GLY A 135 -26.59 -0.35 -3.12
C GLY A 135 -26.12 0.89 -3.88
N VAL A 136 -24.86 1.31 -3.71
CA VAL A 136 -24.26 2.35 -4.56
C VAL A 136 -24.00 1.75 -5.95
N ASP A 137 -24.35 2.47 -7.01
CA ASP A 137 -24.14 1.99 -8.37
C ASP A 137 -22.66 1.96 -8.76
N GLN A 138 -22.30 1.08 -9.71
CA GLN A 138 -20.91 0.82 -10.09
C GLN A 138 -20.19 2.06 -10.66
N GLU A 139 -20.90 2.94 -11.36
CA GLU A 139 -20.32 4.14 -11.95
C GLU A 139 -19.93 5.13 -10.83
N THR A 140 -20.84 5.36 -9.88
CA THR A 140 -20.58 6.16 -8.68
C THR A 140 -19.44 5.57 -7.85
N VAL A 141 -19.41 4.26 -7.63
CA VAL A 141 -18.32 3.59 -6.90
C VAL A 141 -16.97 3.78 -7.61
N ALA A 142 -16.92 3.59 -8.92
CA ALA A 142 -15.70 3.78 -9.70
C ALA A 142 -15.18 5.22 -9.61
N ALA A 143 -16.06 6.21 -9.72
CA ALA A 143 -15.71 7.62 -9.58
C ALA A 143 -15.21 7.96 -8.17
N LEU A 144 -15.87 7.47 -7.12
CA LEU A 144 -15.46 7.67 -5.73
C LEU A 144 -14.09 7.06 -5.44
N VAL A 145 -13.84 5.81 -5.86
CA VAL A 145 -12.54 5.16 -5.67
C VAL A 145 -11.44 5.90 -6.43
N ALA A 146 -11.72 6.36 -7.65
CA ALA A 146 -10.77 7.15 -8.43
C ALA A 146 -10.42 8.48 -7.74
N ASP A 147 -11.41 9.19 -7.19
CA ASP A 147 -11.21 10.43 -6.42
C ASP A 147 -10.37 10.18 -5.16
N VAL A 148 -10.73 9.18 -4.34
CA VAL A 148 -9.99 8.83 -3.13
C VAL A 148 -8.55 8.47 -3.46
N ARG A 149 -8.32 7.69 -4.53
CA ARG A 149 -6.96 7.33 -5.01
C ARG A 149 -6.17 8.57 -5.42
N ALA A 150 -6.79 9.51 -6.15
CA ALA A 150 -6.14 10.74 -6.58
C ALA A 150 -5.74 11.62 -5.39
N ARG A 151 -6.64 11.84 -4.43
CA ARG A 151 -6.36 12.58 -3.19
C ARG A 151 -5.29 11.93 -2.35
N ASP A 152 -5.32 10.60 -2.24
CA ASP A 152 -4.30 9.85 -1.52
C ASP A 152 -2.91 10.01 -2.17
N ARG A 153 -2.80 10.00 -3.50
CA ARG A 153 -1.54 10.30 -4.21
C ARG A 153 -1.08 11.74 -4.00
N GLN A 154 -1.96 12.73 -4.20
CA GLN A 154 -1.63 14.14 -3.99
C GLN A 154 -1.12 14.38 -2.55
N ARG A 155 -1.78 13.77 -1.57
CA ARG A 155 -1.36 13.86 -0.17
C ARG A 155 0.02 13.24 0.05
N LEU A 156 0.31 12.10 -0.58
CA LEU A 156 1.64 11.48 -0.48
C LEU A 156 2.74 12.41 -1.01
N GLU A 157 2.49 13.07 -2.14
CA GLU A 157 3.43 14.03 -2.74
C GLU A 157 3.72 15.21 -1.81
N LEU A 158 2.69 15.82 -1.22
CA LEU A 158 2.84 16.87 -0.21
C LEU A 158 3.64 16.37 1.00
N GLN A 159 3.34 15.16 1.49
CA GLN A 159 4.02 14.63 2.67
C GLN A 159 5.50 14.32 2.44
N VAL A 160 5.88 13.94 1.22
CA VAL A 160 7.29 13.76 0.84
C VAL A 160 8.04 15.09 1.00
N GLN A 161 7.43 16.20 0.58
CA GLN A 161 8.02 17.55 0.56
C GLN A 161 7.97 18.25 1.92
N GLU A 162 6.82 18.23 2.59
CA GLU A 162 6.50 19.09 3.74
C GLU A 162 6.42 18.32 5.07
N GLY A 163 6.48 16.98 5.04
CA GLY A 163 6.46 16.12 6.21
C GLY A 163 5.13 15.40 6.45
N LEU A 164 5.09 14.51 7.45
CA LEU A 164 4.02 13.52 7.63
C LEU A 164 2.61 14.12 7.77
N TYR A 165 2.49 15.32 8.33
CA TYR A 165 1.21 15.98 8.58
C TYR A 165 0.70 16.84 7.42
N ALA A 166 1.45 16.96 6.32
CA ALA A 166 1.00 17.72 5.17
C ALA A 166 -0.21 17.06 4.48
N GLY A 167 -1.11 17.89 3.92
CA GLY A 167 -2.27 17.43 3.15
C GLY A 167 -3.33 16.69 3.97
N ILE A 168 -3.46 16.95 5.28
CA ILE A 168 -4.48 16.29 6.14
C ILE A 168 -5.89 16.58 5.64
N GLU A 169 -6.14 17.79 5.15
CA GLU A 169 -7.39 18.23 4.55
C GLU A 169 -7.79 17.42 3.30
N LEU A 170 -6.83 16.76 2.64
CA LEU A 170 -7.09 15.87 1.50
C LEU A 170 -7.55 14.47 1.93
N ALA A 171 -7.39 14.10 3.20
CA ALA A 171 -7.78 12.78 3.72
C ALA A 171 -9.30 12.54 3.68
N GLY A 172 -10.10 13.60 3.58
CA GLY A 172 -11.54 13.56 3.40
C GLY A 172 -12.17 14.92 3.72
N GLN A 173 -13.38 15.15 3.21
CA GLN A 173 -14.18 16.25 3.74
C GLN A 173 -14.40 16.01 5.23
N LYS A 174 -14.26 17.07 6.03
CA LYS A 174 -14.77 17.09 7.40
C LYS A 174 -16.28 16.88 7.28
N VAL A 175 -16.75 15.64 7.49
CA VAL A 175 -18.18 15.39 7.68
C VAL A 175 -18.48 16.04 9.01
N GLU A 176 -18.99 17.27 8.99
CA GLU A 176 -19.69 17.80 10.15
C GLU A 176 -20.91 16.91 10.29
N PRO A 177 -20.99 16.02 11.30
CA PRO A 177 -22.14 15.16 11.43
C PRO A 177 -23.35 16.07 11.61
N GLU A 178 -24.29 16.04 10.67
CA GLU A 178 -25.61 16.56 10.95
C GLU A 178 -26.09 15.88 12.23
N PRO A 179 -26.53 16.64 13.24
CA PRO A 179 -26.98 16.06 14.51
C PRO A 179 -28.00 14.95 14.21
N LEU A 180 -27.69 13.71 14.61
CA LEU A 180 -28.57 12.55 14.41
C LEU A 180 -29.96 12.77 15.03
N THR A 181 -30.06 13.74 15.94
CA THR A 181 -31.29 14.25 16.51
C THR A 181 -31.21 15.76 16.65
N ASP A 182 -32.33 16.44 16.44
CA ASP A 182 -32.50 17.85 16.78
C ASP A 182 -32.04 18.08 18.24
N PRO A 183 -31.01 18.92 18.50
CA PRO A 183 -30.51 19.16 19.85
C PRO A 183 -31.55 19.77 20.78
N ASN A 184 -32.65 20.31 20.25
CA ASN A 184 -33.77 20.85 21.03
C ASN A 184 -34.90 19.83 21.28
N LYS A 185 -34.73 18.57 20.87
CA LYS A 185 -35.74 17.54 21.12
C LYS A 185 -35.67 17.08 22.58
N PRO A 186 -36.72 17.28 23.38
CA PRO A 186 -36.69 16.89 24.79
C PRO A 186 -36.52 15.37 24.90
N ALA A 187 -35.57 14.94 25.74
CA ALA A 187 -35.34 13.53 26.02
C ALA A 187 -36.61 12.89 26.60
N LYS A 188 -37.01 11.75 26.06
CA LYS A 188 -38.18 11.01 26.52
C LYS A 188 -37.69 9.81 27.34
N PRO A 189 -38.08 9.68 28.62
CA PRO A 189 -37.64 8.57 29.44
C PRO A 189 -38.23 7.25 28.91
N LEU A 190 -37.38 6.23 28.82
CA LEU A 190 -37.74 4.90 28.33
C LEU A 190 -38.12 3.93 29.47
N ASN A 191 -37.85 4.32 30.72
CA ASN A 191 -38.18 3.58 31.94
C ASN A 191 -38.38 4.57 33.12
N PRO A 192 -39.02 4.12 34.22
CA PRO A 192 -39.22 4.93 35.42
C PRO A 192 -37.91 5.43 36.02
N GLU A 193 -36.83 4.64 35.98
CA GLU A 193 -35.53 5.07 36.50
C GLU A 193 -34.92 6.23 35.70
N ALA A 194 -35.10 6.29 34.36
CA ALA A 194 -34.66 7.45 33.56
C ALA A 194 -35.58 8.67 33.72
N GLN A 195 -36.80 8.47 34.22
CA GLN A 195 -37.76 9.55 34.47
C GLN A 195 -37.32 10.39 35.68
N ASP A 196 -36.76 9.76 36.71
CA ASP A 196 -36.19 10.43 37.87
C ASP A 196 -34.89 11.19 37.52
N VAL A 197 -34.04 10.63 36.66
CA VAL A 197 -32.80 11.30 36.22
C VAL A 197 -33.10 12.60 35.46
N LEU A 198 -34.10 12.61 34.58
CA LEU A 198 -34.52 13.82 33.85
C LEU A 198 -35.21 14.87 34.75
N ALA A 199 -35.76 14.47 35.89
CA ALA A 199 -36.38 15.39 36.85
C ALA A 199 -35.34 16.10 37.75
N HIS A 200 -34.12 15.56 37.87
CA HIS A 200 -33.06 16.07 38.74
C HIS A 200 -31.95 16.87 38.02
N GLU A 201 -31.91 16.90 36.68
CA GLU A 201 -30.92 17.72 35.93
C GLU A 201 -31.11 19.24 36.09
N THR A 202 -32.25 19.70 36.61
CA THR A 202 -32.53 21.13 36.85
C THR A 202 -31.87 21.70 38.12
N GLU A 203 -31.21 20.89 38.96
CA GLU A 203 -30.62 21.36 40.23
C GLU A 203 -29.11 21.66 40.19
N PHE A 204 -28.38 21.34 39.11
CA PHE A 204 -26.92 21.54 39.03
C PHE A 204 -26.44 22.60 38.02
N SER A 205 -27.35 23.39 37.44
CA SER A 205 -27.01 24.50 36.53
C SER A 205 -27.39 25.89 37.06
N GLY A 206 -27.32 26.07 38.38
CA GLY A 206 -27.41 27.38 39.04
C GLY A 206 -26.04 27.97 39.34
#